data_AF-A0A0W0TSU0-F1
#
_entry.id   AF-A0A0W0TSU0-F1
#
_cell.length_a   1.000
_cell.length_b   1.000
_cell.length_c   1.000
_cell.angle_alpha   90.00
_cell.angle_beta   90.00
_cell.angle_gamma   90.00
#
_symmetry.space_group_name_H-M   'P 1'
#
loop_
_entity.id
_entity.type
_entity.pdbx_description
1 polymer ?
#
loop_
_entity_poly.entity_id
_entity_poly.type
_entity_poly.pdbx_seq_one_letter_code
_entity_poly.pdbx_strand_id
1 'polypeptide(L)'
;MYYAYAISLMYHLKSLGSQHEHKTQIFELLELNTAEEELLNKILEKPGFVSPADIRIIELILEPKLRKTAAEKIISDFLKDPRGSSLFSAVAFKFKELVKAKLSREHQEIITQIQVPEDDRSKQEFNEAEIYRVPNIYAAISNYTTQLAEEIIRDPEVADKVTRLKDVVTGVNGADPDDKAINQAEAELLQAIDAFFQTKIVAFFQANERQQLKAYSARLQDSRSWGTEEALNALHGMITGNGLHLDQGHWEEHTERPINFKNFKNGSPVVLYAADESPDMILDNWRNSHWVSQIPAKKDLQILLVDNPGDETIKAILARSDEIDVLLKAYLAKPLPASITADKDKSQEKRLKTSLAIATATLKEKLLAELLDQIQEGKSIDFEKNYAYQQLIECKRAVEFITDDNHDQAAKIDFLKTYEEQAKLNPTGWEIFGRFIKGFLLASLSTVLGTLVGAAIGGVLGSAAGPGGSIVGAVWGAFKGGNVAVLAGTGVGGFFGSALWILQMLPPVNAVQEYTAQARKAVQNSLEYRVIKAVERDEVEESLEHDDTGSMTADVERLASSVGEDNVQSDQSVQTSQFLAF
;
A
#
# COMPACT_ATOMS: atom_id res chain seq x y z
N MET A 1 -4.42 16.47 -1.64
CA MET A 1 -3.38 15.73 -2.38
C MET A 1 -2.35 16.67 -2.97
N TYR A 2 -2.71 17.56 -3.90
CA TYR A 2 -1.76 18.47 -4.55
C TYR A 2 -1.02 19.40 -3.57
N TYR A 3 -1.68 19.94 -2.54
CA TYR A 3 -0.99 20.66 -1.46
C TYR A 3 0.05 19.79 -0.75
N ALA A 4 -0.31 18.56 -0.38
CA ALA A 4 0.63 17.64 0.24
C ALA A 4 1.83 17.32 -0.67
N TYR A 5 1.59 17.16 -1.97
CA TYR A 5 2.66 16.98 -2.95
C TYR A 5 3.56 18.21 -3.04
N ALA A 6 2.96 19.41 -3.14
CA ALA A 6 3.68 20.67 -3.23
C ALA A 6 4.59 20.90 -2.01
N ILE A 7 4.07 20.68 -0.80
CA ILE A 7 4.83 20.82 0.44
C ILE A 7 5.98 19.81 0.46
N SER A 8 5.71 18.52 0.23
CA SER A 8 6.76 17.48 0.21
C SER A 8 7.84 17.77 -0.85
N LEU A 9 7.44 18.27 -2.03
CA LEU A 9 8.37 18.65 -3.10
C LEU A 9 9.25 19.82 -2.68
N MET A 10 8.68 20.86 -2.05
CA MET A 10 9.44 22.02 -1.60
C MET A 10 10.44 21.68 -0.49
N TYR A 11 10.07 20.79 0.43
CA TYR A 11 11.02 20.24 1.42
C TYR A 11 12.15 19.45 0.75
N HIS A 12 11.81 18.61 -0.23
CA HIS A 12 12.82 17.89 -1.00
C HIS A 12 13.78 18.86 -1.71
N LEU A 13 13.26 19.84 -2.47
CA LEU A 13 14.09 20.83 -3.17
C LEU A 13 14.96 21.66 -2.21
N LYS A 14 14.44 21.97 -1.02
CA LYS A 14 15.22 22.68 0.01
C LYS A 14 16.38 21.83 0.53
N SER A 15 16.16 20.53 0.76
CA SER A 15 17.18 19.58 1.22
C SER A 15 18.36 19.42 0.23
N LEU A 16 18.16 19.75 -1.06
CA LEU A 16 19.20 19.69 -2.08
C LEU A 16 20.19 20.88 -2.06
N GLY A 17 19.92 21.94 -1.29
CA GLY A 17 20.81 23.09 -1.19
C GLY A 17 21.09 23.76 -2.54
N SER A 18 22.36 23.90 -2.93
CA SER A 18 22.82 24.62 -4.13
C SER A 18 22.67 23.84 -5.45
N GLN A 19 21.95 22.71 -5.47
CA GLN A 19 21.63 22.00 -6.73
C GLN A 19 20.54 22.75 -7.51
N HIS A 20 20.89 23.91 -8.07
CA HIS A 20 19.96 24.80 -8.76
C HIS A 20 19.35 24.19 -10.03
N GLU A 21 20.09 23.33 -10.73
CA GLU A 21 19.64 22.75 -12.00
C GLU A 21 18.37 21.91 -11.85
N HIS A 22 18.28 21.06 -10.81
CA HIS A 22 17.07 20.28 -10.54
C HIS A 22 15.85 21.16 -10.22
N LYS A 23 16.06 22.27 -9.48
CA LYS A 23 15.00 23.21 -9.12
C LYS A 23 14.46 23.92 -10.35
N THR A 24 15.36 24.47 -11.18
CA THR A 24 15.01 25.18 -12.41
C THR A 24 14.24 24.29 -13.37
N GLN A 25 14.71 23.06 -13.61
CA GLN A 25 14.00 22.10 -14.47
C GLN A 25 12.57 21.81 -14.01
N ILE A 26 12.35 21.65 -12.69
CA ILE A 26 11.01 21.41 -12.14
C ILE A 26 10.12 22.66 -12.24
N PHE A 27 10.66 23.85 -12.00
CA PHE A 27 9.91 25.10 -12.15
C PHE A 27 9.55 25.41 -13.60
N GLU A 28 10.45 25.11 -14.54
CA GLU A 28 10.19 25.19 -15.98
C GLU A 28 9.10 24.20 -16.40
N LEU A 29 9.16 22.95 -15.93
CA LEU A 29 8.13 21.93 -16.17
C LEU A 29 6.76 22.36 -15.67
N LEU A 30 6.71 23.06 -14.53
CA LEU A 30 5.48 23.57 -13.94
C LEU A 30 5.04 24.92 -14.52
N GLU A 31 5.73 25.41 -15.55
CA GLU A 31 5.43 26.67 -16.24
C GLU A 31 5.26 27.84 -15.24
N LEU A 32 6.15 27.94 -14.25
CA LEU A 32 6.12 29.05 -13.30
C LEU A 32 6.52 30.35 -14.00
N ASN A 33 5.84 31.44 -13.65
CA ASN A 33 6.28 32.76 -14.09
C ASN A 33 7.41 33.28 -13.18
N THR A 34 8.09 34.33 -13.62
CA THR A 34 9.26 34.90 -12.90
C THR A 34 8.94 35.30 -11.46
N ALA A 35 7.75 35.85 -11.18
CA ALA A 35 7.37 36.27 -9.84
C ALA A 35 7.06 35.08 -8.92
N GLU A 36 6.40 34.06 -9.46
CA GLU A 36 6.15 32.79 -8.76
C GLU A 36 7.46 32.10 -8.39
N GLU A 37 8.37 31.97 -9.36
CA GLU A 37 9.70 31.39 -9.16
C GLU A 37 10.51 32.18 -8.12
N GLU A 38 10.52 33.52 -8.18
CA GLU A 38 11.21 34.35 -7.21
C GLU A 38 10.67 34.15 -5.78
N LEU A 39 9.36 34.01 -5.61
CA LEU A 39 8.75 33.73 -4.31
C LEU A 39 9.14 32.36 -3.78
N LEU A 40 9.10 31.32 -4.62
CA LEU A 40 9.49 29.97 -4.20
C LEU A 40 11.00 29.88 -3.89
N ASN A 41 11.85 30.54 -4.68
CA ASN A 41 13.29 30.61 -4.42
C ASN A 41 13.60 31.29 -3.09
N LYS A 42 12.91 32.40 -2.76
CA LYS A 42 13.03 33.04 -1.45
C LYS A 42 12.70 32.10 -0.29
N ILE A 43 11.69 31.23 -0.46
CA ILE A 43 11.34 30.22 0.54
C ILE A 43 12.43 29.15 0.65
N LEU A 44 12.98 28.70 -0.48
CA LEU A 44 14.05 27.70 -0.50
C LEU A 44 15.35 28.22 0.12
N GLU A 45 15.66 29.50 -0.02
CA GLU A 45 16.88 30.16 0.51
C GLU A 45 16.76 30.59 1.97
N LYS A 46 15.54 30.75 2.49
CA LYS A 46 15.30 31.17 3.88
C LYS A 46 15.77 30.11 4.88
N PRO A 47 16.60 30.42 5.88
CA PRO A 47 17.04 29.43 6.85
C PRO A 47 15.91 28.80 7.68
N GLY A 48 16.09 27.55 8.07
CA GLY A 48 15.17 26.76 8.86
C GLY A 48 14.09 26.07 8.03
N PHE A 49 13.12 25.45 8.71
CA PHE A 49 12.00 24.78 8.05
C PHE A 49 11.01 25.76 7.41
N VAL A 50 10.23 25.24 6.46
CA VAL A 50 9.19 26.02 5.78
C VAL A 50 8.13 26.46 6.80
N SER A 51 7.92 27.77 6.93
CA SER A 51 6.97 28.29 7.92
C SER A 51 5.50 28.12 7.46
N PRO A 52 4.51 28.18 8.36
CA PRO A 52 3.09 28.13 7.98
C PRO A 52 2.66 29.20 6.96
N ALA A 53 3.33 30.37 6.98
CA ALA A 53 3.08 31.42 5.98
C ALA A 53 3.64 31.04 4.61
N ASP A 54 4.84 30.45 4.59
CA ASP A 54 5.49 29.98 3.36
C ASP A 54 4.71 28.80 2.75
N ILE A 55 4.14 27.90 3.59
CA ILE A 55 3.26 26.81 3.14
C ILE A 55 2.07 27.36 2.35
N ARG A 56 1.41 28.42 2.83
CA ARG A 56 0.28 29.03 2.10
C ARG A 56 0.70 29.58 0.73
N ILE A 57 1.90 30.14 0.62
CA ILE A 57 2.44 30.63 -0.65
C ILE A 57 2.69 29.44 -1.59
N ILE A 58 3.32 28.38 -1.09
CA ILE A 58 3.56 27.13 -1.82
C ILE A 58 2.25 26.55 -2.36
N GLU A 59 1.23 26.46 -1.51
CA GLU A 59 -0.09 25.94 -1.87
C GLU A 59 -0.74 26.78 -2.99
N LEU A 60 -0.72 28.12 -2.85
CA LEU A 60 -1.32 29.03 -3.82
C LEU A 60 -0.64 28.97 -5.19
N ILE A 61 0.68 28.82 -5.23
CA ILE A 61 1.45 28.81 -6.48
C ILE A 61 1.43 27.41 -7.12
N LEU A 62 1.78 26.38 -6.35
CA LEU A 62 2.05 25.05 -6.92
C LEU A 62 0.80 24.21 -7.14
N GLU A 63 -0.26 24.36 -6.33
CA GLU A 63 -1.46 23.51 -6.50
C GLU A 63 -2.09 23.57 -7.89
N PRO A 64 -2.43 24.75 -8.45
CA PRO A 64 -3.06 24.80 -9.75
C PRO A 64 -2.16 24.25 -10.85
N LYS A 65 -0.83 24.43 -10.73
CA LYS A 65 0.16 23.93 -11.69
C LYS A 65 0.27 22.41 -11.63
N LEU A 66 0.48 21.85 -10.43
CA LEU A 66 0.57 20.40 -10.23
C LEU A 66 -0.72 19.70 -10.67
N ARG A 67 -1.88 20.29 -10.40
CA ARG A 67 -3.18 19.76 -10.84
C ARG A 67 -3.30 19.74 -12.35
N LYS A 68 -2.97 20.86 -13.01
CA LYS A 68 -2.94 20.97 -14.47
C LYS A 68 -2.00 19.91 -15.07
N THR A 69 -0.76 19.83 -14.59
CA THR A 69 0.25 18.87 -15.06
C THR A 69 -0.23 17.42 -14.93
N ALA A 70 -0.82 17.04 -13.80
CA ALA A 70 -1.37 15.70 -13.60
C ALA A 70 -2.48 15.37 -14.60
N ALA A 71 -3.43 16.30 -14.79
CA ALA A 71 -4.54 16.14 -15.71
C ALA A 71 -4.06 16.03 -17.17
N GLU A 72 -3.14 16.91 -17.58
CA GLU A 72 -2.56 16.89 -18.92
C GLU A 72 -1.78 15.60 -19.18
N LYS A 73 -1.05 15.09 -18.19
CA LYS A 73 -0.35 13.81 -18.30
C LYS A 73 -1.30 12.65 -18.52
N ILE A 74 -2.35 12.52 -17.69
CA ILE A 74 -3.33 11.43 -17.83
C ILE A 74 -3.97 11.45 -19.21
N ILE A 75 -4.36 12.62 -19.70
CA ILE A 75 -4.97 12.77 -21.03
C ILE A 75 -3.95 12.48 -22.14
N SER A 76 -2.72 12.97 -22.01
CA SER A 76 -1.63 12.71 -22.97
C SER A 76 -1.31 11.22 -23.07
N ASP A 77 -1.21 10.53 -21.93
CA ASP A 77 -0.96 9.09 -21.87
C ASP A 77 -2.08 8.30 -22.54
N PHE A 78 -3.34 8.64 -22.26
CA PHE A 78 -4.47 8.03 -22.96
C PHE A 78 -4.41 8.27 -24.47
N LEU A 79 -4.01 9.46 -24.93
CA LEU A 79 -3.92 9.76 -26.36
C LEU A 79 -2.76 9.03 -27.04
N LYS A 80 -1.65 8.82 -26.33
CA LYS A 80 -0.44 8.14 -26.82
C LYS A 80 -0.61 6.62 -26.85
N ASP A 81 -1.08 6.04 -25.76
CA ASP A 81 -1.39 4.62 -25.62
C ASP A 81 -2.68 4.45 -24.81
N PRO A 82 -3.85 4.47 -25.49
CA PRO A 82 -5.12 4.32 -24.80
C PRO A 82 -5.16 3.01 -23.99
N ARG A 83 -4.66 1.91 -24.53
CA ARG A 83 -4.82 0.56 -23.94
C ARG A 83 -3.96 0.38 -22.69
N GLY A 84 -2.81 1.05 -22.63
CA GLY A 84 -1.94 1.09 -21.46
C GLY A 84 -2.40 2.04 -20.35
N SER A 85 -3.47 2.82 -20.58
CA SER A 85 -3.92 3.84 -19.62
C SER A 85 -4.89 3.29 -18.55
N SER A 86 -4.79 3.83 -17.33
CA SER A 86 -5.75 3.60 -16.23
C SER A 86 -7.19 3.92 -16.63
N LEU A 87 -7.39 5.01 -17.38
CA LEU A 87 -8.70 5.45 -17.85
C LEU A 87 -9.38 4.40 -18.73
N PHE A 88 -8.63 3.78 -19.65
CA PHE A 88 -9.16 2.71 -20.49
C PHE A 88 -9.54 1.50 -19.66
N SER A 89 -8.67 1.03 -18.77
CA SER A 89 -8.94 -0.14 -17.93
C SER A 89 -10.20 0.04 -17.07
N ALA A 90 -10.34 1.23 -16.45
CA ALA A 90 -11.50 1.56 -15.64
C ALA A 90 -12.80 1.49 -16.46
N VAL A 91 -12.83 2.13 -17.64
CA VAL A 91 -14.02 2.16 -18.49
C VAL A 91 -14.30 0.83 -19.18
N ALA A 92 -13.25 0.07 -19.54
CA ALA A 92 -13.38 -1.26 -20.13
C ALA A 92 -14.18 -2.20 -19.22
N PHE A 93 -13.88 -2.19 -17.91
CA PHE A 93 -14.65 -2.94 -16.92
C PHE A 93 -16.14 -2.64 -17.01
N LYS A 94 -16.52 -1.35 -16.94
CA LYS A 94 -17.94 -0.95 -16.93
C LYS A 94 -18.63 -1.19 -18.27
N PHE A 95 -17.91 -1.05 -19.39
CA PHE A 95 -18.44 -1.36 -20.71
C PHE A 95 -18.76 -2.84 -20.83
N LYS A 96 -17.81 -3.72 -20.47
CA LYS A 96 -18.01 -5.17 -20.49
C LYS A 96 -19.15 -5.59 -19.56
N GLU A 97 -19.19 -5.07 -18.34
CA GLU A 97 -20.26 -5.33 -17.36
C GLU A 97 -21.64 -4.95 -17.93
N LEU A 98 -21.78 -3.73 -18.45
CA LEU A 98 -23.06 -3.23 -18.94
C LEU A 98 -23.50 -3.84 -20.26
N VAL A 99 -22.59 -4.18 -21.17
CA VAL A 99 -22.92 -4.90 -22.41
C VAL A 99 -23.35 -6.32 -22.09
N LYS A 100 -22.61 -7.03 -21.23
CA LYS A 100 -22.97 -8.39 -20.80
C LYS A 100 -24.36 -8.44 -20.17
N ALA A 101 -24.71 -7.45 -19.35
CA ALA A 101 -26.04 -7.34 -18.73
C ALA A 101 -27.18 -7.03 -19.72
N LYS A 102 -26.88 -6.43 -20.88
CA LYS A 102 -27.86 -6.05 -21.91
C LYS A 102 -28.07 -7.12 -22.98
N LEU A 103 -27.14 -8.06 -23.14
CA LEU A 103 -27.27 -9.14 -24.12
C LEU A 103 -28.36 -10.14 -23.71
N SER A 104 -29.15 -10.58 -24.71
CA SER A 104 -30.14 -11.65 -24.53
C SER A 104 -29.44 -13.01 -24.32
N ARG A 105 -30.10 -13.92 -23.59
CA ARG A 105 -29.64 -15.32 -23.40
C ARG A 105 -29.45 -16.09 -24.71
N GLU A 106 -30.05 -15.62 -25.81
CA GLU A 106 -29.86 -16.19 -27.16
C GLU A 106 -28.43 -16.00 -27.70
N HIS A 107 -27.64 -15.10 -27.09
CA HIS A 107 -26.24 -14.83 -27.44
C HIS A 107 -25.27 -15.34 -26.37
N GLN A 108 -25.57 -16.52 -25.80
CA GLN A 108 -24.83 -17.10 -24.68
C GLN A 108 -23.34 -17.30 -24.99
N GLU A 109 -22.99 -17.57 -26.25
CA GLU A 109 -21.59 -17.74 -26.68
C GLU A 109 -20.80 -16.45 -26.46
N ILE A 110 -21.39 -15.28 -26.78
CA ILE A 110 -20.77 -13.98 -26.53
C ILE A 110 -20.74 -13.67 -25.03
N ILE A 111 -21.86 -13.86 -24.32
CA ILE A 111 -22.00 -13.57 -22.88
C ILE A 111 -20.94 -14.31 -22.07
N THR A 112 -20.70 -15.58 -22.38
CA THR A 112 -19.76 -16.45 -21.66
C THR A 112 -18.32 -15.98 -21.85
N GLN A 113 -17.99 -15.42 -23.01
CA GLN A 113 -16.65 -14.92 -23.32
C GLN A 113 -16.38 -13.49 -22.82
N ILE A 114 -17.41 -12.71 -22.49
CA ILE A 114 -17.19 -11.39 -21.87
C ILE A 114 -16.72 -11.57 -20.43
N GLN A 115 -15.42 -11.38 -20.22
CA GLN A 115 -14.77 -11.46 -18.92
C GLN A 115 -14.97 -10.17 -18.11
N VAL A 116 -15.55 -10.32 -16.93
CA VAL A 116 -15.73 -9.27 -15.92
C VAL A 116 -15.40 -9.91 -14.57
N PRO A 117 -14.64 -9.25 -13.68
CA PRO A 117 -14.40 -9.74 -12.33
C PRO A 117 -15.73 -10.13 -11.65
N GLU A 118 -15.80 -11.35 -11.12
CA GLU A 118 -17.01 -11.84 -10.45
C GLU A 118 -17.04 -11.44 -8.97
N ASP A 119 -15.88 -11.24 -8.36
CA ASP A 119 -15.75 -10.91 -6.95
C ASP A 119 -16.09 -9.43 -6.67
N ASP A 120 -16.79 -9.20 -5.56
CA ASP A 120 -17.30 -7.87 -5.21
C ASP A 120 -16.20 -6.86 -4.93
N ARG A 121 -15.03 -7.33 -4.46
CA ARG A 121 -13.89 -6.46 -4.15
C ARG A 121 -13.32 -5.84 -5.43
N SER A 122 -12.99 -6.66 -6.43
CA SER A 122 -12.48 -6.17 -7.71
C SER A 122 -13.49 -5.23 -8.38
N LYS A 123 -14.78 -5.55 -8.33
CA LYS A 123 -15.84 -4.66 -8.85
C LYS A 123 -15.84 -3.32 -8.13
N GLN A 124 -15.72 -3.32 -6.80
CA GLN A 124 -15.65 -2.11 -6.00
C GLN A 124 -14.44 -1.24 -6.41
N GLU A 125 -13.25 -1.84 -6.53
CA GLU A 125 -12.02 -1.14 -6.91
C GLU A 125 -12.16 -0.43 -8.27
N PHE A 126 -12.77 -1.09 -9.28
CA PHE A 126 -13.05 -0.43 -10.56
C PHE A 126 -14.11 0.66 -10.46
N ASN A 127 -15.18 0.44 -9.68
CA ASN A 127 -16.27 1.41 -9.53
C ASN A 127 -15.85 2.69 -8.78
N GLU A 128 -14.74 2.66 -8.06
CA GLU A 128 -14.18 3.81 -7.35
C GLU A 128 -13.29 4.72 -8.23
N ALA A 129 -13.06 4.35 -9.51
CA ALA A 129 -12.23 5.13 -10.43
C ALA A 129 -12.76 6.56 -10.66
N GLU A 130 -11.85 7.53 -10.82
CA GLU A 130 -12.21 8.96 -10.87
C GLU A 130 -13.09 9.31 -12.08
N ILE A 131 -12.97 8.58 -13.18
CA ILE A 131 -13.82 8.76 -14.36
C ILE A 131 -15.32 8.69 -14.02
N TYR A 132 -15.72 7.89 -13.04
CA TYR A 132 -17.12 7.74 -12.63
C TYR A 132 -17.65 8.91 -11.81
N ARG A 133 -16.77 9.81 -11.35
CA ARG A 133 -17.15 11.05 -10.67
C ARG A 133 -17.32 12.22 -11.64
N VAL A 134 -17.05 12.02 -12.94
CA VAL A 134 -17.32 13.01 -13.98
C VAL A 134 -18.84 13.20 -14.12
N PRO A 135 -19.36 14.43 -14.08
CA PRO A 135 -20.79 14.67 -14.26
C PRO A 135 -21.33 14.03 -15.56
N ASN A 136 -22.46 13.34 -15.47
CA ASN A 136 -23.17 12.69 -16.58
C ASN A 136 -22.43 11.53 -17.28
N ILE A 137 -21.24 11.12 -16.80
CA ILE A 137 -20.48 10.04 -17.44
C ILE A 137 -21.21 8.70 -17.42
N TYR A 138 -21.89 8.36 -16.32
CA TYR A 138 -22.67 7.12 -16.22
C TYR A 138 -23.78 7.06 -17.25
N ALA A 139 -24.47 8.17 -17.49
CA ALA A 139 -25.51 8.25 -18.51
C ALA A 139 -24.90 8.09 -19.92
N ALA A 140 -23.77 8.74 -20.20
CA ALA A 140 -23.06 8.61 -21.47
C ALA A 140 -22.61 7.16 -21.73
N ILE A 141 -21.99 6.52 -20.73
CA ILE A 141 -21.54 5.13 -20.80
C ILE A 141 -22.74 4.19 -20.96
N SER A 142 -23.82 4.38 -20.19
CA SER A 142 -25.02 3.53 -20.27
C SER A 142 -25.66 3.62 -21.65
N ASN A 143 -25.82 4.82 -22.20
CA ASN A 143 -26.40 5.03 -23.53
C ASN A 143 -25.55 4.40 -24.63
N TYR A 144 -24.23 4.60 -24.57
CA TYR A 144 -23.32 4.03 -25.56
C TYR A 144 -23.28 2.50 -25.48
N THR A 145 -23.24 1.92 -24.28
CA THR A 145 -23.25 0.46 -24.09
C THR A 145 -24.56 -0.21 -24.52
N THR A 146 -25.69 0.50 -24.54
CA THR A 146 -26.92 -0.01 -25.18
C THR A 146 -26.70 -0.24 -26.67
N GLN A 147 -26.08 0.71 -27.38
CA GLN A 147 -25.76 0.58 -28.80
C GLN A 147 -24.74 -0.54 -29.03
N LEU A 148 -23.70 -0.61 -28.19
CA LEU A 148 -22.67 -1.65 -28.29
C LEU A 148 -23.21 -3.07 -28.12
N ALA A 149 -24.25 -3.27 -27.29
CA ALA A 149 -24.86 -4.58 -27.11
C ALA A 149 -25.52 -5.10 -28.39
N GLU A 150 -26.08 -4.22 -29.22
CA GLU A 150 -26.59 -4.59 -30.54
C GLU A 150 -25.46 -4.73 -31.57
N GLU A 151 -24.46 -3.85 -31.52
CA GLU A 151 -23.34 -3.83 -32.47
C GLU A 151 -22.46 -5.07 -32.36
N ILE A 152 -22.16 -5.56 -31.16
CA ILE A 152 -21.27 -6.73 -30.97
C ILE A 152 -21.85 -8.00 -31.59
N ILE A 153 -23.18 -8.12 -31.64
CA ILE A 153 -23.88 -9.25 -32.27
C ILE A 153 -23.72 -9.19 -33.80
N ARG A 154 -23.68 -7.97 -34.35
CA ARG A 154 -23.59 -7.71 -35.80
C ARG A 154 -22.15 -7.49 -36.29
N ASP A 155 -21.19 -7.49 -35.38
CA ASP A 155 -19.78 -7.32 -35.72
C ASP A 155 -19.33 -8.53 -36.57
N PRO A 156 -18.82 -8.31 -37.80
CA PRO A 156 -18.50 -9.41 -38.71
C PRO A 156 -17.47 -10.39 -38.16
N GLU A 157 -16.47 -9.91 -37.42
CA GLU A 157 -15.44 -10.77 -36.85
C GLU A 157 -16.03 -11.60 -35.70
N VAL A 158 -16.77 -10.98 -34.79
CA VAL A 158 -17.43 -11.69 -33.69
C VAL A 158 -18.44 -12.70 -34.22
N ALA A 159 -19.28 -12.33 -35.19
CA ALA A 159 -20.30 -13.21 -35.77
C ALA A 159 -19.68 -14.43 -36.49
N ASP A 160 -18.58 -14.24 -37.22
CA ASP A 160 -17.81 -15.33 -37.83
C ASP A 160 -17.28 -16.29 -36.77
N LYS A 161 -16.66 -15.76 -35.70
CA LYS A 161 -16.13 -16.59 -34.60
C LYS A 161 -17.21 -17.32 -33.81
N VAL A 162 -18.38 -16.71 -33.60
CA VAL A 162 -19.54 -17.38 -33.00
C VAL A 162 -20.02 -18.55 -33.88
N THR A 163 -20.10 -18.34 -35.20
CA THR A 163 -20.50 -19.39 -36.15
C THR A 163 -19.50 -20.54 -36.11
N ARG A 164 -18.21 -20.24 -36.17
CA ARG A 164 -17.14 -21.24 -36.07
C ARG A 164 -17.21 -22.04 -34.76
N LEU A 165 -17.43 -21.38 -33.63
CA LEU A 165 -17.57 -22.06 -32.34
C LEU A 165 -18.77 -23.02 -32.35
N LYS A 166 -19.91 -22.58 -32.89
CA LYS A 166 -21.11 -23.42 -33.03
C LYS A 166 -20.85 -24.64 -33.92
N ASP A 167 -20.17 -24.47 -35.04
CA ASP A 167 -19.86 -25.56 -35.97
C ASP A 167 -18.94 -26.62 -35.32
N VAL A 168 -17.96 -26.18 -34.53
CA VAL A 168 -17.05 -27.06 -33.78
C VAL A 168 -17.79 -27.82 -32.68
N VAL A 169 -18.65 -27.14 -31.92
CA VAL A 169 -19.41 -27.74 -30.82
C VAL A 169 -20.48 -28.72 -31.32
N THR A 170 -21.11 -28.43 -32.46
CA THR A 170 -22.18 -29.27 -33.03
C THR A 170 -21.67 -30.39 -33.93
N GLY A 171 -20.37 -30.44 -34.22
CA GLY A 171 -19.75 -31.54 -34.95
C GLY A 171 -20.24 -31.66 -36.40
N VAL A 172 -20.40 -30.53 -37.11
CA VAL A 172 -20.97 -30.47 -38.47
C VAL A 172 -20.22 -31.36 -39.49
N ASN A 173 -19.00 -31.83 -39.16
CA ASN A 173 -18.20 -32.75 -39.97
C ASN A 173 -18.17 -34.21 -39.49
N GLY A 174 -19.05 -34.61 -38.55
CA GLY A 174 -19.19 -36.01 -38.11
C GLY A 174 -18.05 -36.56 -37.23
N ALA A 175 -17.15 -35.68 -36.76
CA ALA A 175 -16.16 -35.99 -35.74
C ALA A 175 -16.67 -35.54 -34.36
N ASP A 176 -16.41 -36.34 -33.32
CA ASP A 176 -16.68 -35.91 -31.94
C ASP A 176 -15.96 -34.59 -31.65
N PRO A 177 -16.60 -33.66 -30.93
CA PRO A 177 -15.98 -32.37 -30.59
C PRO A 177 -14.64 -32.60 -29.87
N ASP A 178 -13.56 -32.18 -30.51
CA ASP A 178 -12.23 -32.16 -29.92
C ASP A 178 -12.14 -30.97 -28.97
N ASP A 179 -11.94 -31.22 -27.67
CA ASP A 179 -11.76 -30.20 -26.64
C ASP A 179 -10.69 -29.17 -27.05
N LYS A 180 -9.65 -29.60 -27.78
CA LYS A 180 -8.62 -28.68 -28.27
C LYS A 180 -9.16 -27.71 -29.32
N ALA A 181 -10.03 -28.18 -30.20
CA ALA A 181 -10.67 -27.34 -31.21
C ALA A 181 -11.68 -26.36 -30.60
N ILE A 182 -12.43 -26.81 -29.58
CA ILE A 182 -13.33 -25.94 -28.81
C ILE A 182 -12.54 -24.82 -28.13
N ASN A 183 -11.52 -25.18 -27.34
CA ASN A 183 -10.68 -24.20 -26.63
C ASN A 183 -10.05 -23.17 -27.59
N GLN A 184 -9.62 -23.62 -28.78
CA GLN A 184 -9.08 -22.72 -29.80
C GLN A 184 -10.16 -21.76 -30.35
N ALA A 185 -11.36 -22.27 -30.65
CA ALA A 185 -12.47 -21.44 -31.13
C ALA A 185 -12.93 -20.42 -30.07
N GLU A 186 -12.97 -20.83 -28.80
CA GLU A 186 -13.26 -19.94 -27.67
C GLU A 186 -12.20 -18.83 -27.52
N ALA A 187 -10.92 -19.19 -27.61
CA ALA A 187 -9.82 -18.22 -27.55
C ALA A 187 -9.88 -17.19 -28.70
N GLU A 188 -10.22 -17.63 -29.91
CA GLU A 188 -10.41 -16.73 -31.06
C GLU A 188 -11.62 -15.81 -30.89
N LEU A 189 -12.74 -16.33 -30.36
CA LEU A 189 -13.92 -15.52 -30.06
C LEU A 189 -13.61 -14.48 -28.98
N LEU A 190 -12.89 -14.87 -27.92
CA LEU A 190 -12.43 -13.95 -26.88
C LEU A 190 -11.57 -12.83 -27.47
N GLN A 191 -10.61 -13.17 -28.36
CA GLN A 191 -9.79 -12.17 -29.04
C GLN A 191 -10.60 -11.19 -29.89
N ALA A 192 -11.59 -11.67 -30.64
CA ALA A 192 -12.48 -10.82 -31.44
C ALA A 192 -13.31 -9.89 -30.55
N ILE A 193 -13.86 -10.41 -29.44
CA ILE A 193 -14.62 -9.62 -28.46
C ILE A 193 -13.72 -8.55 -27.81
N ASP A 194 -12.49 -8.90 -27.43
CA ASP A 194 -11.55 -7.94 -26.85
C ASP A 194 -11.16 -6.85 -27.86
N ALA A 195 -10.91 -7.20 -29.12
CA ALA A 195 -10.63 -6.24 -30.18
C ALA A 195 -11.82 -5.30 -30.43
N PHE A 196 -13.04 -5.83 -30.40
CA PHE A 196 -14.27 -5.04 -30.47
C PHE A 196 -14.34 -4.00 -29.34
N PHE A 197 -14.21 -4.44 -28.08
CA PHE A 197 -14.27 -3.52 -26.93
C PHE A 197 -13.14 -2.49 -26.98
N GLN A 198 -11.91 -2.91 -27.28
CA GLN A 198 -10.76 -2.00 -27.39
C GLN A 198 -11.03 -0.88 -28.40
N THR A 199 -11.56 -1.21 -29.57
CA THR A 199 -11.90 -0.23 -30.60
C THR A 199 -13.01 0.71 -30.15
N LYS A 200 -14.09 0.16 -29.56
CA LYS A 200 -15.27 0.93 -29.19
C LYS A 200 -15.07 1.85 -27.99
N ILE A 201 -14.26 1.44 -27.01
CA ILE A 201 -13.89 2.28 -25.86
C ILE A 201 -13.03 3.46 -26.31
N VAL A 202 -12.05 3.23 -27.18
CA VAL A 202 -11.24 4.34 -27.74
C VAL A 202 -12.13 5.29 -28.54
N ALA A 203 -13.03 4.76 -29.37
CA ALA A 203 -13.98 5.57 -30.13
C ALA A 203 -14.89 6.43 -29.23
N PHE A 204 -15.37 5.91 -28.09
CA PHE A 204 -16.17 6.67 -27.12
C PHE A 204 -15.46 7.95 -26.64
N PHE A 205 -14.16 7.86 -26.38
CA PHE A 205 -13.34 8.99 -25.95
C PHE A 205 -12.91 9.91 -27.09
N GLN A 206 -12.83 9.41 -28.32
CA GLN A 206 -12.47 10.19 -29.51
C GLN A 206 -13.67 10.91 -30.15
N ALA A 207 -14.89 10.43 -29.93
CA ALA A 207 -16.12 10.98 -30.49
C ALA A 207 -16.38 12.43 -30.06
N ASN A 208 -17.18 13.15 -30.86
CA ASN A 208 -17.65 14.51 -30.60
C ASN A 208 -16.53 15.47 -30.17
N GLU A 209 -15.45 15.52 -30.95
CA GLU A 209 -14.27 16.34 -30.64
C GLU A 209 -13.68 16.04 -29.25
N ARG A 210 -13.63 14.76 -28.87
CA ARG A 210 -13.11 14.28 -27.59
C ARG A 210 -13.87 14.82 -26.37
N GLN A 211 -15.19 14.96 -26.48
CA GLN A 211 -16.04 15.54 -25.43
C GLN A 211 -15.81 14.88 -24.06
N GLN A 212 -15.75 13.54 -24.01
CA GLN A 212 -15.59 12.81 -22.75
C GLN A 212 -14.20 12.98 -22.14
N LEU A 213 -13.15 13.03 -22.96
CA LEU A 213 -11.79 13.35 -22.49
C LEU A 213 -11.69 14.79 -21.97
N LYS A 214 -12.32 15.75 -22.66
CA LYS A 214 -12.38 17.15 -22.20
C LYS A 214 -13.11 17.27 -20.86
N ALA A 215 -14.24 16.55 -20.70
CA ALA A 215 -14.98 16.52 -19.44
C ALA A 215 -14.17 15.88 -18.30
N TYR A 216 -13.45 14.80 -18.58
CA TYR A 216 -12.56 14.17 -17.61
C TYR A 216 -11.40 15.10 -17.22
N SER A 217 -10.75 15.74 -18.20
CA SER A 217 -9.70 16.73 -17.96
C SER A 217 -10.20 17.88 -17.08
N ALA A 218 -11.37 18.44 -17.39
CA ALA A 218 -11.98 19.50 -16.59
C ALA A 218 -12.29 19.04 -15.16
N ARG A 219 -12.76 17.80 -14.97
CA ARG A 219 -12.99 17.21 -13.65
C ARG A 219 -11.69 17.12 -12.85
N LEU A 220 -10.60 16.63 -13.44
CA LEU A 220 -9.29 16.52 -12.78
C LEU A 220 -8.74 17.91 -12.40
N GLN A 221 -8.99 18.92 -13.24
CA GLN A 221 -8.55 20.30 -13.05
C GLN A 221 -9.42 21.15 -12.11
N ASP A 222 -10.64 20.72 -11.75
CA ASP A 222 -11.46 21.45 -10.77
C ASP A 222 -10.81 21.37 -9.38
N SER A 223 -10.47 22.54 -8.81
CA SER A 223 -9.90 22.70 -7.46
C SER A 223 -10.69 21.97 -6.35
N ARG A 224 -12.01 21.80 -6.54
CA ARG A 224 -12.90 21.11 -5.57
C ARG A 224 -12.85 19.59 -5.73
N SER A 225 -12.29 19.08 -6.82
CA SER A 225 -12.09 17.65 -7.03
C SER A 225 -10.96 17.13 -6.15
N TRP A 226 -11.23 16.03 -5.47
CA TRP A 226 -10.23 15.32 -4.68
C TRP A 226 -9.22 14.66 -5.61
N GLY A 227 -7.93 14.79 -5.29
CA GLY A 227 -6.88 14.09 -6.00
C GLY A 227 -6.86 12.60 -5.64
N THR A 228 -6.61 11.76 -6.65
CA THR A 228 -6.55 10.29 -6.54
C THR A 228 -5.13 9.77 -6.72
N GLU A 229 -4.88 8.51 -6.35
CA GLU A 229 -3.58 7.86 -6.57
C GLU A 229 -3.19 7.81 -8.06
N GLU A 230 -4.16 7.72 -8.98
CA GLU A 230 -3.92 7.84 -10.42
C GLU A 230 -3.28 9.19 -10.77
N ALA A 231 -3.89 10.29 -10.30
CA ALA A 231 -3.36 11.63 -10.51
C ALA A 231 -2.01 11.85 -9.83
N LEU A 232 -1.80 11.25 -8.66
CA LEU A 232 -0.54 11.29 -7.94
C LEU A 232 0.59 10.60 -8.71
N ASN A 233 0.34 9.39 -9.23
CA ASN A 233 1.33 8.63 -10.00
C ASN A 233 1.65 9.31 -11.33
N ALA A 234 0.64 9.83 -12.03
CA ALA A 234 0.83 10.60 -13.26
C ALA A 234 1.65 11.88 -13.01
N LEU A 235 1.34 12.61 -11.93
CA LEU A 235 2.08 13.80 -11.52
C LEU A 235 3.53 13.47 -11.19
N HIS A 236 3.74 12.44 -10.36
CA HIS A 236 5.08 12.09 -9.91
C HIS A 236 5.96 11.64 -11.10
N GLY A 237 5.42 10.81 -11.99
CA GLY A 237 6.12 10.40 -13.21
C GLY A 237 6.49 11.58 -14.13
N MET A 238 5.67 12.64 -14.18
CA MET A 238 6.04 13.88 -14.89
C MET A 238 7.20 14.62 -14.22
N ILE A 239 7.11 14.80 -12.90
CA ILE A 239 8.13 15.51 -12.12
C ILE A 239 9.49 14.81 -12.24
N THR A 240 9.51 13.48 -12.19
CA THR A 240 10.75 12.69 -12.30
C THR A 240 11.20 12.44 -13.74
N GLY A 241 10.36 12.73 -14.74
CA GLY A 241 10.66 12.45 -16.15
C GLY A 241 10.72 10.95 -16.44
N ASN A 242 9.85 10.15 -15.82
CA ASN A 242 9.82 8.71 -16.05
C ASN A 242 9.37 8.40 -17.49
N GLY A 243 10.19 7.64 -18.21
CA GLY A 243 9.92 7.22 -19.58
C GLY A 243 10.44 5.82 -19.87
N LEU A 244 9.81 5.13 -20.83
CA LEU A 244 10.33 3.88 -21.38
C LEU A 244 11.27 4.20 -22.54
N HIS A 245 12.51 3.76 -22.43
CA HIS A 245 13.54 3.92 -23.44
C HIS A 245 13.88 2.54 -24.01
N LEU A 246 14.07 2.45 -25.33
CA LEU A 246 14.54 1.22 -25.95
C LEU A 246 16.07 1.22 -25.89
N ASP A 247 16.66 0.43 -24.99
CA ASP A 247 18.10 0.20 -24.92
C ASP A 247 18.44 -1.25 -25.34
N GLN A 248 19.34 -1.39 -26.31
CA GLN A 248 19.79 -2.69 -26.84
C GLN A 248 18.67 -3.69 -27.21
N GLY A 249 17.50 -3.19 -27.62
CA GLY A 249 16.33 -4.02 -27.99
C GLY A 249 15.44 -4.42 -26.81
N HIS A 250 15.75 -3.95 -25.60
CA HIS A 250 14.92 -4.09 -24.40
C HIS A 250 14.34 -2.73 -23.99
N TRP A 251 13.10 -2.72 -23.53
CA TRP A 251 12.50 -1.52 -22.95
C TRP A 251 12.96 -1.41 -21.51
N GLU A 252 13.66 -0.32 -21.18
CA GLU A 252 14.10 0.02 -19.84
C GLU A 252 13.39 1.29 -19.35
N GLU A 253 13.05 1.33 -18.06
CA GLU A 253 12.55 2.54 -17.43
C GLU A 253 13.73 3.49 -17.16
N HIS A 254 13.68 4.66 -17.77
CA HIS A 254 14.61 5.75 -17.50
C HIS A 254 13.93 6.80 -16.64
N THR A 255 14.66 7.31 -15.64
CA THR A 255 14.20 8.39 -14.76
C THR A 255 15.20 9.53 -14.84
N GLU A 256 14.78 10.68 -15.41
CA GLU A 256 15.64 11.85 -15.58
C GLU A 256 16.03 12.49 -14.24
N ARG A 257 15.06 12.62 -13.34
CA ARG A 257 15.15 13.31 -12.06
C ARG A 257 14.73 12.34 -10.95
N PRO A 258 15.63 11.48 -10.45
CA PRO A 258 15.26 10.46 -9.46
C PRO A 258 14.83 11.12 -8.15
N ILE A 259 13.55 10.99 -7.82
CA ILE A 259 12.97 11.37 -6.53
C ILE A 259 12.24 10.14 -6.01
N ASN A 260 12.72 9.56 -4.92
CA ASN A 260 12.14 8.37 -4.34
C ASN A 260 10.84 8.68 -3.57
N PHE A 261 9.71 8.62 -4.27
CA PHE A 261 8.38 8.90 -3.71
C PHE A 261 7.72 7.66 -3.12
N LYS A 262 7.17 7.80 -1.90
CA LYS A 262 6.41 6.75 -1.20
C LYS A 262 4.99 7.20 -0.86
N ASN A 263 4.03 6.30 -1.09
CA ASN A 263 2.61 6.48 -0.77
C ASN A 263 2.22 5.68 0.48
N PHE A 264 1.81 6.38 1.54
CA PHE A 264 1.38 5.81 2.80
C PHE A 264 -0.15 5.85 2.89
N LYS A 265 -0.70 4.98 3.73
CA LYS A 265 -2.12 4.93 4.09
C LYS A 265 -2.25 4.76 5.59
N ASN A 266 -2.76 5.79 6.25
CA ASN A 266 -2.90 5.88 7.70
C ASN A 266 -1.58 5.64 8.45
N GLY A 267 -0.51 6.31 8.02
CA GLY A 267 0.81 6.27 8.66
C GLY A 267 1.63 5.03 8.34
N SER A 268 1.19 4.19 7.40
CA SER A 268 1.87 2.96 6.99
C SER A 268 2.06 2.89 5.48
N PRO A 269 3.17 2.35 4.96
CA PRO A 269 3.40 2.24 3.52
C PRO A 269 2.34 1.36 2.83
N VAL A 270 1.85 1.79 1.65
CA VAL A 270 0.80 1.05 0.89
C VAL A 270 1.34 -0.26 0.31
N VAL A 271 2.60 -0.27 -0.12
CA VAL A 271 3.30 -1.44 -0.66
C VAL A 271 4.58 -1.65 0.15
N LEU A 272 4.99 -2.91 0.31
CA LEU A 272 6.31 -3.24 0.84
C LEU A 272 7.38 -2.67 -0.09
N TYR A 273 8.03 -1.57 0.31
CA TYR A 273 9.13 -0.99 -0.47
C TYR A 273 10.38 -1.88 -0.38
N ALA A 274 11.22 -1.81 -1.42
CA ALA A 274 12.58 -2.28 -1.29
C ALA A 274 13.22 -1.40 -0.22
N ALA A 275 13.57 -1.97 0.92
CA ALA A 275 13.80 -1.12 2.09
C ALA A 275 15.25 -0.69 2.28
N ASP A 276 16.01 -0.73 1.18
CA ASP A 276 17.15 0.16 0.91
C ASP A 276 16.72 1.54 0.39
N GLU A 277 15.44 1.75 0.08
CA GLU A 277 14.93 2.99 -0.49
C GLU A 277 14.59 4.00 0.62
N SER A 278 15.53 4.89 0.94
CA SER A 278 15.28 6.07 1.79
C SER A 278 14.35 7.05 1.05
N PRO A 279 13.11 7.28 1.52
CA PRO A 279 12.15 8.14 0.83
C PRO A 279 12.68 9.57 0.72
N ASP A 280 12.52 10.16 -0.46
CA ASP A 280 12.72 11.58 -0.68
C ASP A 280 11.46 12.38 -0.36
N MET A 281 10.29 11.79 -0.66
CA MET A 281 8.98 12.37 -0.44
C MET A 281 8.03 11.28 0.04
N ILE A 282 7.22 11.59 1.06
CA ILE A 282 6.14 10.72 1.52
C ILE A 282 4.83 11.51 1.48
N LEU A 283 3.81 10.91 0.88
CA LEU A 283 2.42 11.37 1.00
C LEU A 283 1.62 10.29 1.70
N ASP A 284 0.79 10.67 2.66
CA ASP A 284 -0.02 9.74 3.44
C ASP A 284 -1.52 10.01 3.25
N ASN A 285 -2.23 8.99 2.78
CA ASN A 285 -3.65 8.96 2.59
C ASN A 285 -4.37 8.58 3.91
N TRP A 286 -5.02 9.56 4.53
CA TRP A 286 -5.75 9.36 5.77
C TRP A 286 -7.21 9.02 5.49
N ARG A 287 -7.56 7.75 5.74
CA ARG A 287 -8.91 7.19 5.66
C ARG A 287 -9.60 7.44 4.31
N ASN A 288 -8.84 7.52 3.23
CA ASN A 288 -9.34 7.88 1.89
C ASN A 288 -10.09 9.22 1.85
N SER A 289 -9.76 10.13 2.79
CA SER A 289 -10.47 11.40 3.00
C SER A 289 -9.58 12.63 3.01
N HIS A 290 -8.29 12.43 3.27
CA HIS A 290 -7.34 13.50 3.39
C HIS A 290 -5.95 13.01 2.97
N TRP A 291 -5.10 13.95 2.55
CA TRP A 291 -3.73 13.67 2.14
C TRP A 291 -2.81 14.61 2.89
N VAL A 292 -1.81 14.06 3.57
CA VAL A 292 -0.82 14.83 4.31
C VAL A 292 0.58 14.60 3.78
N SER A 293 1.44 15.61 3.93
CA SER A 293 2.88 15.49 3.73
C SER A 293 3.50 14.91 4.98
N GLN A 294 4.22 13.80 4.85
CA GLN A 294 5.11 13.33 5.90
C GLN A 294 6.54 13.62 5.46
N ILE A 295 7.21 14.53 6.15
CA ILE A 295 8.59 14.90 5.83
C ILE A 295 9.53 13.87 6.47
N PRO A 296 10.38 13.18 5.70
CA PRO A 296 11.36 12.26 6.29
C PRO A 296 12.36 13.01 7.16
N ALA A 297 12.68 12.50 8.35
CA ALA A 297 13.63 13.11 9.29
C ALA A 297 15.01 13.34 8.65
N LYS A 298 15.43 12.43 7.75
CA LYS A 298 16.66 12.60 6.95
C LYS A 298 16.62 13.89 6.12
N LYS A 299 15.47 14.30 5.59
CA LYS A 299 15.30 15.54 4.82
C LYS A 299 15.39 16.78 5.69
N ASP A 300 14.78 16.75 6.86
CA ASP A 300 14.89 17.85 7.82
C ASP A 300 16.34 18.04 8.31
N LEU A 301 17.05 16.95 8.59
CA LEU A 301 18.49 17.00 8.90
C LEU A 301 19.32 17.55 7.74
N GLN A 302 19.00 17.19 6.49
CA GLN A 302 19.66 17.74 5.31
C GLN A 302 19.41 19.24 5.16
N ILE A 303 18.20 19.72 5.44
CA ILE A 303 17.87 21.16 5.43
C ILE A 303 18.72 21.90 6.47
N LEU A 304 18.79 21.39 7.70
CA LEU A 304 19.62 21.99 8.74
C LEU A 304 21.11 22.03 8.36
N LEU A 305 21.61 20.99 7.68
CA LEU A 305 22.98 20.97 7.17
C LEU A 305 23.20 21.96 6.01
N VAL A 306 22.21 22.18 5.15
CA VAL A 306 22.26 23.21 4.11
C VAL A 306 22.39 24.60 4.74
N ASP A 307 21.64 24.87 5.82
CA ASP A 307 21.68 26.14 6.54
C ASP A 307 22.98 26.33 7.32
N ASN A 308 23.56 25.24 7.85
CA ASN A 308 24.85 25.24 8.55
C ASN A 308 25.79 24.13 8.04
N PRO A 309 26.50 24.36 6.91
CA PRO A 309 27.38 23.34 6.31
C PRO A 309 28.56 22.92 7.18
N GLY A 310 28.85 23.67 8.26
CA GLY A 310 29.90 23.36 9.24
C GLY A 310 29.44 22.45 10.38
N ASP A 311 28.18 22.03 10.42
CA ASP A 311 27.64 21.21 11.51
C ASP A 311 28.14 19.76 11.45
N GLU A 312 29.24 19.49 12.16
CA GLU A 312 29.81 18.14 12.25
C GLU A 312 28.88 17.15 12.97
N THR A 313 27.96 17.64 13.82
CA THR A 313 27.01 16.77 14.51
C THR A 313 26.02 16.18 13.51
N ILE A 314 25.39 17.03 12.70
CA ILE A 314 24.44 16.61 11.68
C ILE A 314 25.11 15.76 10.60
N LYS A 315 26.33 16.12 10.17
CA LYS A 315 27.13 15.30 9.23
C LYS A 315 27.34 13.89 9.73
N ALA A 316 27.72 13.72 11.00
CA ALA A 316 27.95 12.40 11.56
C ALA A 316 26.65 11.56 11.64
N ILE A 317 25.52 12.17 12.01
CA ILE A 317 24.21 11.50 12.04
C ILE A 317 23.82 11.03 10.63
N LEU A 318 23.92 11.90 9.63
CA LEU A 318 23.59 11.58 8.23
C LEU A 318 24.51 10.50 7.68
N ALA A 319 25.82 10.59 7.92
CA ALA A 319 26.78 9.58 7.49
C ALA A 319 26.45 8.18 8.06
N ARG A 320 26.03 8.10 9.33
CA ARG A 320 25.59 6.83 9.92
C ARG A 320 24.30 6.30 9.31
N SER A 321 23.35 7.17 9.01
CA SER A 321 22.14 6.79 8.26
C SER A 321 22.50 6.22 6.88
N ASP A 322 23.43 6.87 6.15
CA ASP A 322 23.83 6.45 4.80
C ASP A 322 24.55 5.10 4.80
N GLU A 323 25.39 4.83 5.81
CA GLU A 323 26.04 3.53 5.96
C GLU A 323 25.03 2.38 6.11
N ILE A 324 23.95 2.58 6.87
CA ILE A 324 22.87 1.60 7.01
C ILE A 324 22.18 1.37 5.67
N ASP A 325 21.89 2.44 4.92
CA ASP A 325 21.25 2.36 3.60
C ASP A 325 22.11 1.56 2.61
N VAL A 326 23.43 1.80 2.60
CA VAL A 326 24.38 1.07 1.75
C VAL A 326 24.41 -0.43 2.09
N LEU A 327 24.42 -0.78 3.38
CA LEU A 327 24.41 -2.17 3.82
C LEU A 327 23.13 -2.91 3.42
N LEU A 328 21.97 -2.27 3.62
CA LEU A 328 20.68 -2.83 3.22
C LEU A 328 20.61 -3.02 1.71
N LYS A 329 21.04 -2.03 0.93
CA LYS A 329 21.09 -2.12 -0.54
C LYS A 329 21.95 -3.28 -1.02
N ALA A 330 23.15 -3.40 -0.46
CA ALA A 330 24.06 -4.50 -0.77
C ALA A 330 23.43 -5.87 -0.46
N TYR A 331 22.77 -6.00 0.69
CA TYR A 331 22.10 -7.23 1.09
C TYR A 331 20.90 -7.59 0.21
N LEU A 332 20.07 -6.62 -0.15
CA LEU A 332 18.91 -6.82 -1.02
C LEU A 332 19.33 -7.19 -2.45
N ALA A 333 20.47 -6.67 -2.93
CA ALA A 333 21.03 -7.01 -4.22
C ALA A 333 21.66 -8.41 -4.30
N LYS A 334 21.93 -9.08 -3.16
CA LYS A 334 22.54 -10.43 -3.16
C LYS A 334 21.60 -11.44 -3.84
N PRO A 335 22.08 -12.20 -4.85
CA PRO A 335 21.29 -13.23 -5.49
C PRO A 335 20.90 -14.32 -4.48
N LEU A 336 19.75 -14.95 -4.70
CA LEU A 336 19.29 -16.04 -3.86
C LEU A 336 20.28 -17.22 -3.96
N PRO A 337 20.69 -17.84 -2.83
CA PRO A 337 21.55 -19.02 -2.84
C PRO A 337 21.03 -20.11 -3.78
N ALA A 338 21.94 -20.75 -4.54
CA ALA A 338 21.57 -21.81 -5.49
C ALA A 338 20.91 -23.04 -4.84
N SER A 339 21.02 -23.21 -3.52
CA SER A 339 20.33 -24.25 -2.75
C SER A 339 18.81 -24.00 -2.59
N ILE A 340 18.31 -22.85 -3.03
CA ILE A 340 16.92 -22.39 -2.91
C ILE A 340 16.32 -22.41 -4.32
N THR A 341 16.15 -23.60 -4.88
CA THR A 341 15.69 -23.82 -6.26
C THR A 341 14.19 -24.07 -6.37
N ALA A 342 13.48 -24.28 -5.25
CA ALA A 342 12.02 -24.38 -5.24
C ALA A 342 11.37 -22.99 -5.16
N ASP A 343 10.34 -22.73 -5.97
CA ASP A 343 9.63 -21.43 -6.05
C ASP A 343 9.10 -20.92 -4.71
N LYS A 344 8.75 -21.84 -3.79
CA LYS A 344 8.23 -21.49 -2.46
C LYS A 344 9.31 -20.94 -1.53
N ASP A 345 10.53 -21.45 -1.60
CA ASP A 345 11.63 -21.02 -0.72
C ASP A 345 12.18 -19.65 -1.18
N LYS A 346 12.18 -19.39 -2.50
CA LYS A 346 12.49 -18.07 -3.07
C LYS A 346 11.50 -16.99 -2.59
N SER A 347 10.22 -17.34 -2.48
CA SER A 347 9.19 -16.41 -1.96
C SER A 347 9.36 -16.12 -0.46
N GLN A 348 9.85 -17.08 0.33
CA GLN A 348 10.03 -16.90 1.77
C GLN A 348 11.26 -16.05 2.08
N GLU A 349 12.39 -16.30 1.44
CA GLU A 349 13.60 -15.49 1.62
C GLU A 349 13.36 -14.05 1.13
N LYS A 350 12.68 -13.85 0.00
CA LYS A 350 12.28 -12.51 -0.46
C LYS A 350 11.45 -11.77 0.59
N ARG A 351 10.49 -12.44 1.24
CA ARG A 351 9.68 -11.86 2.32
C ARG A 351 10.53 -11.51 3.54
N LEU A 352 11.47 -12.38 3.92
CA LEU A 352 12.36 -12.14 5.06
C LEU A 352 13.28 -10.93 4.81
N LYS A 353 13.94 -10.89 3.64
CA LYS A 353 14.78 -9.76 3.19
C LYS A 353 14.00 -8.44 3.20
N THR A 354 12.79 -8.46 2.66
CA THR A 354 11.90 -7.29 2.62
C THR A 354 11.47 -6.85 4.03
N SER A 355 11.12 -7.80 4.90
CA SER A 355 10.68 -7.50 6.28
C SER A 355 11.80 -6.92 7.13
N LEU A 356 13.02 -7.46 7.02
CA LEU A 356 14.20 -6.92 7.69
C LEU A 356 14.43 -5.48 7.26
N ALA A 357 14.46 -5.25 5.95
CA ALA A 357 14.76 -3.94 5.43
C ALA A 357 13.69 -2.91 5.87
N ILE A 358 12.39 -3.22 5.81
CA ILE A 358 11.31 -2.29 6.19
C ILE A 358 11.43 -1.88 7.65
N ALA A 359 11.72 -2.85 8.51
CA ALA A 359 11.83 -2.59 9.92
C ALA A 359 13.10 -1.79 10.25
N THR A 360 14.22 -2.07 9.58
CA THR A 360 15.43 -1.25 9.69
C THR A 360 15.17 0.18 9.25
N ALA A 361 14.51 0.38 8.10
CA ALA A 361 14.15 1.71 7.60
C ALA A 361 13.22 2.46 8.58
N THR A 362 12.23 1.76 9.15
CA THR A 362 11.30 2.33 10.15
C THR A 362 12.01 2.74 11.44
N LEU A 363 12.92 1.90 11.94
CA LEU A 363 13.70 2.20 13.13
C LEU A 363 14.62 3.40 12.90
N LYS A 364 15.38 3.37 11.79
CA LYS A 364 16.28 4.44 11.39
C LYS A 364 15.54 5.77 11.34
N GLU A 365 14.38 5.81 10.70
CA GLU A 365 13.54 7.01 10.62
C GLU A 365 13.16 7.55 12.01
N LYS A 366 12.76 6.68 12.94
CA LYS A 366 12.42 7.10 14.32
C LYS A 366 13.62 7.61 15.11
N LEU A 367 14.78 6.96 14.97
CA LEU A 367 16.01 7.39 15.63
C LEU A 367 16.48 8.74 15.08
N LEU A 368 16.36 8.95 13.78
CA LEU A 368 16.65 10.24 13.15
C LEU A 368 15.67 11.32 13.61
N ALA A 369 14.38 11.00 13.73
CA ALA A 369 13.37 11.93 14.26
C ALA A 369 13.66 12.32 15.71
N GLU A 370 14.03 11.36 16.57
CA GLU A 370 14.39 11.65 17.97
C GLU A 370 15.65 12.53 18.08
N LEU A 371 16.66 12.27 17.24
CA LEU A 371 17.86 13.11 17.17
C LEU A 371 17.54 14.53 16.65
N LEU A 372 16.67 14.62 15.65
CA LEU A 372 16.21 15.89 15.10
C LEU A 372 15.47 16.71 16.16
N ASP A 373 14.55 16.11 16.91
CA ASP A 373 13.82 16.79 18.00
C ASP A 373 14.79 17.35 19.04
N GLN A 374 15.81 16.57 19.44
CA GLN A 374 16.83 17.02 20.38
C GLN A 374 17.65 18.21 19.85
N ILE A 375 18.02 18.19 18.56
CA ILE A 375 18.73 19.30 17.91
C ILE A 375 17.85 20.55 17.87
N GLN A 376 16.56 20.40 17.52
CA GLN A 376 15.61 21.51 17.47
C GLN A 376 15.36 22.13 18.86
N GLU A 377 15.41 21.33 19.93
CA GLU A 377 15.35 21.79 21.32
C GLU A 377 16.67 22.44 21.80
N GLY A 378 17.70 22.50 20.97
CA GLY A 378 19.01 23.06 21.30
C GLY A 378 19.84 22.17 22.23
N LYS A 379 19.52 20.88 22.34
CA LYS A 379 20.30 19.92 23.14
C LYS A 379 21.57 19.54 22.39
N SER A 380 22.71 19.61 23.09
CA SER A 380 23.97 19.09 22.56
C SER A 380 23.92 17.57 22.47
N ILE A 381 24.31 17.02 21.31
CA ILE A 381 24.42 15.58 21.10
C ILE A 381 25.81 15.12 21.50
N ASP A 382 25.96 14.60 22.72
CA ASP A 382 27.16 13.83 23.11
C ASP A 382 27.07 12.44 22.49
N PHE A 383 27.82 12.19 21.41
CA PHE A 383 27.73 10.93 20.68
C PHE A 383 27.98 9.69 21.53
N GLU A 384 28.79 9.75 22.59
CA GLU A 384 29.09 8.59 23.43
C GLU A 384 27.93 8.24 24.36
N LYS A 385 27.11 9.22 24.73
CA LYS A 385 26.04 9.07 25.72
C LYS A 385 24.64 9.19 25.15
N ASN A 386 24.51 9.78 23.96
CA ASN A 386 23.22 10.00 23.32
C ASN A 386 22.61 8.66 22.92
N TYR A 387 21.49 8.33 23.55
CA TYR A 387 20.84 7.04 23.38
C TYR A 387 20.46 6.77 21.93
N ALA A 388 19.77 7.71 21.26
CA ALA A 388 19.30 7.53 19.88
C ALA A 388 20.47 7.34 18.90
N TYR A 389 21.57 8.10 19.08
CA TYR A 389 22.77 7.93 18.25
C TYR A 389 23.46 6.59 18.50
N GLN A 390 23.57 6.15 19.76
CA GLN A 390 24.12 4.83 20.08
C GLN A 390 23.24 3.71 19.51
N GLN A 391 21.92 3.84 19.54
CA GLN A 391 21.02 2.89 18.88
C GLN A 391 21.17 2.88 17.35
N LEU A 392 21.54 3.99 16.72
CA LEU A 392 21.86 4.02 15.29
C LEU A 392 23.14 3.22 14.98
N ILE A 393 24.15 3.31 15.83
CA ILE A 393 25.37 2.49 15.74
C ILE A 393 25.04 1.00 15.92
N GLU A 394 24.24 0.68 16.93
CA GLU A 394 23.87 -0.71 17.20
C GLU A 394 22.94 -1.28 16.11
N CYS A 395 22.08 -0.45 15.51
CA CYS A 395 21.29 -0.82 14.34
C CYS A 395 22.19 -1.21 13.17
N LYS A 396 23.20 -0.39 12.87
CA LYS A 396 24.21 -0.70 11.84
C LYS A 396 24.90 -2.04 12.14
N ARG A 397 25.42 -2.23 13.37
CA ARG A 397 26.09 -3.49 13.77
C ARG A 397 25.18 -4.70 13.59
N ALA A 398 23.91 -4.57 13.94
CA ALA A 398 22.94 -5.64 13.75
C ALA A 398 22.72 -5.96 12.27
N VAL A 399 22.58 -4.94 11.42
CA VAL A 399 22.47 -5.14 9.96
C VAL A 399 23.73 -5.78 9.41
N GLU A 400 24.93 -5.30 9.76
CA GLU A 400 26.20 -5.91 9.35
C GLU A 400 26.25 -7.40 9.72
N PHE A 401 25.94 -7.74 10.97
CA PHE A 401 25.95 -9.13 11.45
C PHE A 401 24.94 -10.02 10.73
N ILE A 402 23.71 -9.55 10.54
CA ILE A 402 22.64 -10.32 9.90
C ILE A 402 22.92 -10.52 8.40
N THR A 403 23.55 -9.55 7.77
CA THR A 403 23.80 -9.54 6.33
C THR A 403 25.15 -10.15 5.93
N ASP A 404 26.04 -10.43 6.90
CA ASP A 404 27.29 -11.16 6.69
C ASP A 404 27.02 -12.63 6.35
N ASP A 405 27.65 -13.13 5.29
CA ASP A 405 27.52 -14.51 4.82
C ASP A 405 28.40 -15.49 5.63
N ASN A 406 29.34 -14.97 6.43
CA ASN A 406 30.19 -15.78 7.31
C ASN A 406 29.47 -16.29 8.55
N HIS A 407 28.29 -15.75 8.87
CA HIS A 407 27.47 -16.18 9.99
C HIS A 407 26.37 -17.13 9.51
N ASP A 408 26.26 -18.29 10.16
CA ASP A 408 25.13 -19.19 9.92
C ASP A 408 23.83 -18.65 10.54
N GLN A 409 22.70 -19.27 10.19
CA GLN A 409 21.39 -18.83 10.68
C GLN A 409 21.25 -18.96 12.21
N ALA A 410 21.92 -19.93 12.83
CA ALA A 410 21.86 -20.13 14.28
C ALA A 410 22.59 -19.01 15.01
N ALA A 411 23.77 -18.60 14.53
CA ALA A 411 24.54 -17.47 15.01
C ALA A 411 23.77 -16.16 14.84
N LYS A 412 23.09 -15.95 13.70
CA LYS A 412 22.22 -14.78 13.46
C LYS A 412 21.06 -14.72 14.44
N ILE A 413 20.41 -15.84 14.70
CA ILE A 413 19.31 -15.94 15.68
C ILE A 413 19.82 -15.68 17.10
N ASP A 414 20.98 -16.24 17.47
CA ASP A 414 21.56 -16.10 18.81
C ASP A 414 22.03 -14.67 19.09
N PHE A 415 22.64 -14.02 18.08
CA PHE A 415 22.96 -12.60 18.10
C PHE A 415 21.71 -11.76 18.34
N LEU A 416 20.63 -11.99 17.59
CA LEU A 416 19.38 -11.26 17.75
C LEU A 416 18.73 -11.46 19.12
N LYS A 417 18.76 -12.68 19.68
CA LYS A 417 18.28 -12.94 21.03
C LYS A 417 19.11 -12.24 22.09
N THR A 418 20.43 -12.29 21.96
CA THR A 418 21.35 -11.61 22.88
C THR A 418 21.13 -10.10 22.84
N TYR A 419 20.96 -9.56 21.63
CA TYR A 419 20.63 -8.17 21.43
C TYR A 419 19.25 -7.83 22.03
N GLU A 420 18.23 -8.70 21.87
CA GLU A 420 16.92 -8.56 22.51
C GLU A 420 17.07 -8.37 24.03
N GLU A 421 17.79 -9.28 24.68
CA GLU A 421 18.00 -9.28 26.13
C GLU A 421 18.80 -8.06 26.62
N GLN A 422 19.87 -7.69 25.90
CA GLN A 422 20.65 -6.49 26.23
C GLN A 422 19.82 -5.22 26.11
N ALA A 423 18.98 -5.17 25.09
CA ALA A 423 18.12 -4.03 24.91
C ALA A 423 17.07 -3.97 26.06
N LYS A 424 16.52 -5.10 26.57
CA LYS A 424 15.39 -5.12 27.54
C LYS A 424 15.68 -4.35 28.83
N LEU A 425 16.96 -4.13 29.11
CA LEU A 425 17.47 -3.40 30.26
C LEU A 425 17.33 -1.86 30.13
N ASN A 426 16.88 -1.32 28.99
CA ASN A 426 16.72 0.13 28.76
C ASN A 426 15.39 0.49 28.05
N PRO A 427 14.47 1.23 28.71
CA PRO A 427 13.04 1.24 28.34
C PRO A 427 12.60 2.16 27.19
N THR A 428 13.37 3.19 26.79
CA THR A 428 12.84 4.26 25.90
C THR A 428 12.87 3.95 24.40
N GLY A 429 13.85 3.19 23.88
CA GLY A 429 13.84 2.70 22.48
C GLY A 429 13.27 1.30 22.29
N TRP A 430 12.93 0.62 23.39
CA TRP A 430 12.63 -0.82 23.37
C TRP A 430 11.25 -1.17 22.82
N GLU A 431 10.25 -0.33 23.06
CA GLU A 431 8.91 -0.60 22.55
C GLU A 431 8.88 -0.76 21.03
N ILE A 432 9.88 -0.28 20.31
CA ILE A 432 9.95 -0.37 18.86
C ILE A 432 10.96 -1.43 18.43
N PHE A 433 12.20 -1.35 18.92
CA PHE A 433 13.28 -2.25 18.50
C PHE A 433 13.06 -3.70 18.95
N GLY A 434 12.53 -3.88 20.14
CA GLY A 434 12.32 -5.20 20.66
C GLY A 434 10.95 -5.81 20.35
N ARG A 435 9.97 -4.98 19.95
CA ARG A 435 8.83 -5.45 19.13
C ARG A 435 9.29 -5.89 17.74
N PHE A 436 10.32 -5.26 17.17
CA PHE A 436 10.99 -5.64 15.91
C PHE A 436 11.73 -6.97 15.99
N ILE A 437 12.60 -7.15 17.00
CA ILE A 437 13.30 -8.43 17.20
C ILE A 437 12.31 -9.55 17.52
N LYS A 438 11.28 -9.32 18.35
CA LYS A 438 10.24 -10.34 18.56
C LYS A 438 9.52 -10.72 17.28
N GLY A 439 9.15 -9.77 16.41
CA GLY A 439 8.49 -10.06 15.13
C GLY A 439 9.41 -10.81 14.15
N PHE A 440 10.66 -10.38 14.01
CA PHE A 440 11.65 -11.03 13.16
C PHE A 440 12.06 -12.41 13.68
N LEU A 441 12.29 -12.57 14.99
CA LEU A 441 12.55 -13.85 15.65
C LEU A 441 11.35 -14.77 15.60
N LEU A 442 10.12 -14.29 15.81
CA LEU A 442 8.92 -15.11 15.64
C LEU A 442 8.80 -15.58 14.20
N ALA A 443 8.98 -14.72 13.19
CA ALA A 443 8.88 -15.11 11.78
C ALA A 443 9.99 -16.08 11.34
N SER A 444 11.23 -15.87 11.79
CA SER A 444 12.39 -16.71 11.47
C SER A 444 12.41 -18.03 12.26
N LEU A 445 12.15 -18.02 13.58
CA LEU A 445 12.05 -19.25 14.38
C LEU A 445 10.82 -20.06 14.03
N SER A 446 9.61 -19.48 13.90
CA SER A 446 8.39 -20.27 13.64
C SER A 446 8.47 -21.04 12.31
N THR A 447 9.09 -20.43 11.30
CA THR A 447 9.31 -21.07 10.00
C THR A 447 10.35 -22.18 10.09
N VAL A 448 11.51 -21.94 10.72
CA VAL A 448 12.60 -22.93 10.80
C VAL A 448 12.24 -24.08 11.77
N LEU A 449 11.73 -23.79 12.98
CA LEU A 449 11.30 -24.82 13.94
C LEU A 449 10.06 -25.57 13.45
N GLY A 450 9.07 -24.88 12.88
CA GLY A 450 7.85 -25.52 12.36
C GLY A 450 8.16 -26.47 11.21
N THR A 451 9.08 -26.08 10.32
CA THR A 451 9.52 -26.92 9.19
C THR A 451 10.34 -28.11 9.69
N LEU A 452 11.25 -27.92 10.66
CA LEU A 452 12.09 -29.00 11.21
C LEU A 452 11.32 -30.00 12.08
N VAL A 453 10.44 -29.52 12.97
CA VAL A 453 9.60 -30.38 13.83
C VAL A 453 8.54 -31.09 12.99
N GLY A 454 7.96 -30.39 12.02
CA GLY A 454 7.07 -30.96 11.03
C GLY A 454 7.75 -32.06 10.22
N ALA A 455 8.97 -31.83 9.73
CA ALA A 455 9.74 -32.82 8.98
C ALA A 455 10.07 -34.05 9.83
N ALA A 456 10.42 -33.86 11.09
CA ALA A 456 10.72 -34.96 12.01
C ALA A 456 9.47 -35.80 12.31
N ILE A 457 8.34 -35.17 12.66
CA ILE A 457 7.07 -35.87 12.95
C ILE A 457 6.54 -36.57 11.70
N GLY A 458 6.57 -35.88 10.56
CA GLY A 458 6.13 -36.42 9.28
C GLY A 458 7.00 -37.58 8.79
N GLY A 459 8.32 -37.51 8.99
CA GLY A 459 9.25 -38.58 8.63
C GLY A 459 9.06 -39.83 9.48
N VAL A 460 8.82 -39.65 10.78
CA VAL A 460 8.51 -40.75 11.71
C VAL A 460 7.17 -41.41 11.36
N LEU A 461 6.12 -40.62 11.12
CA LEU A 461 4.80 -41.16 10.73
C LEU A 461 4.82 -41.81 9.33
N GLY A 462 5.58 -41.25 8.39
CA GLY A 462 5.74 -41.77 7.04
C GLY A 462 6.54 -43.06 6.97
N SER A 463 7.49 -43.28 7.88
CA SER A 463 8.28 -44.51 7.97
C SER A 463 7.45 -45.76 8.28
N ALA A 464 6.29 -45.59 8.94
CA ALA A 464 5.32 -46.65 9.17
C ALA A 464 4.57 -47.12 7.91
N ALA A 465 4.61 -46.31 6.83
CA ALA A 465 3.95 -46.61 5.55
C ALA A 465 4.90 -47.25 4.51
N GLY A 466 6.14 -47.56 4.89
CA GLY A 466 7.13 -48.25 4.05
C GLY A 466 8.31 -47.37 3.62
N PRO A 467 9.30 -47.94 2.88
CA PRO A 467 10.61 -47.33 2.66
C PRO A 467 10.60 -45.98 1.92
N GLY A 468 9.57 -45.70 1.12
CA GLY A 468 9.37 -44.40 0.46
C GLY A 468 8.49 -43.41 1.24
N GLY A 469 7.80 -43.87 2.28
CA GLY A 469 6.85 -43.07 3.05
C GLY A 469 7.52 -42.07 3.99
N SER A 470 8.73 -42.34 4.47
CA SER A 470 9.46 -41.44 5.39
C SER A 470 9.83 -40.11 4.72
N ILE A 471 10.20 -40.13 3.43
CA ILE A 471 10.59 -38.92 2.69
C ILE A 471 9.35 -38.08 2.36
N VAL A 472 8.28 -38.72 1.86
CA VAL A 472 7.01 -38.04 1.55
C VAL A 472 6.35 -37.50 2.82
N GLY A 473 6.39 -38.28 3.90
CA GLY A 473 5.91 -37.89 5.21
C GLY A 473 6.68 -36.70 5.79
N ALA A 474 8.01 -36.69 5.70
CA ALA A 474 8.83 -35.57 6.16
C ALA A 474 8.53 -34.27 5.39
N VAL A 475 8.36 -34.34 4.07
CA VAL A 475 8.01 -33.17 3.24
C VAL A 475 6.61 -32.63 3.59
N TRP A 476 5.63 -33.51 3.78
CA TRP A 476 4.27 -33.11 4.17
C TRP A 476 4.17 -32.59 5.60
N GLY A 477 4.92 -33.20 6.52
CA GLY A 477 5.00 -32.75 7.90
C GLY A 477 5.67 -31.39 8.01
N ALA A 478 6.77 -31.15 7.28
CA ALA A 478 7.44 -29.86 7.18
C ALA A 478 6.47 -28.75 6.69
N PHE A 479 5.65 -29.10 5.69
CA PHE A 479 4.62 -28.22 5.15
C PHE A 479 3.51 -27.87 6.17
N LYS A 480 3.01 -28.83 6.96
CA LYS A 480 2.00 -28.54 8.00
C LYS A 480 2.58 -27.81 9.21
N GLY A 481 3.78 -28.18 9.63
CA GLY A 481 4.45 -27.55 10.78
C GLY A 481 4.80 -26.08 10.54
N GLY A 482 5.24 -25.72 9.33
CA GLY A 482 5.48 -24.32 8.95
C GLY A 482 4.20 -23.47 8.97
N ASN A 483 3.06 -23.99 8.51
CA ASN A 483 1.79 -23.27 8.50
C ASN A 483 1.16 -23.11 9.90
N VAL A 484 1.29 -24.10 10.78
CA VAL A 484 0.76 -24.06 12.15
C VAL A 484 1.58 -23.11 13.04
N ALA A 485 2.89 -23.01 12.83
CA ALA A 485 3.76 -22.14 13.60
C ALA A 485 3.52 -20.64 13.30
N VAL A 486 3.13 -20.30 12.07
CA VAL A 486 2.68 -18.95 11.69
C VAL A 486 1.37 -18.56 12.39
N LEU A 487 0.47 -19.52 12.62
CA LEU A 487 -0.80 -19.29 13.34
C LEU A 487 -0.62 -19.16 14.85
N ALA A 488 0.26 -19.97 15.47
CA ALA A 488 0.47 -19.98 16.92
C ALA A 488 1.16 -18.70 17.46
N GLY A 489 1.92 -17.98 16.62
CA GLY A 489 2.60 -16.73 17.00
C GLY A 489 1.69 -15.50 17.15
N THR A 490 0.39 -15.60 16.84
CA THR A 490 -0.54 -14.46 16.76
C THR A 490 -1.34 -14.19 18.06
N GLY A 491 -1.10 -14.96 19.11
CA GLY A 491 -2.02 -15.09 20.25
C GLY A 491 -1.64 -14.39 21.56
N VAL A 492 -1.06 -13.17 21.61
CA VAL A 492 -1.01 -12.39 22.86
C VAL A 492 -1.07 -10.86 22.60
N GLY A 493 -2.21 -10.27 22.96
CA GLY A 493 -2.48 -8.88 23.36
C GLY A 493 -1.72 -7.72 22.70
N GLY A 494 -2.39 -7.02 21.76
CA GLY A 494 -2.00 -5.69 21.25
C GLY A 494 -1.88 -5.54 19.73
N PHE A 495 -2.13 -6.61 18.97
CA PHE A 495 -1.72 -6.77 17.56
C PHE A 495 -2.87 -6.77 16.54
N PHE A 496 -3.66 -5.70 16.44
CA PHE A 496 -4.75 -5.66 15.44
C PHE A 496 -4.38 -5.00 14.09
N GLY A 497 -3.27 -4.26 13.99
CA GLY A 497 -2.89 -3.57 12.74
C GLY A 497 -2.02 -4.39 11.79
N SER A 498 -0.92 -4.94 12.28
CA SER A 498 0.14 -5.57 11.44
C SER A 498 -0.01 -7.08 11.26
N ALA A 499 -0.59 -7.80 12.23
CA ALA A 499 -0.84 -9.24 12.13
C ALA A 499 -2.06 -9.57 11.24
N LEU A 500 -3.11 -8.73 11.27
CA LEU A 500 -4.24 -8.83 10.35
C LEU A 500 -3.82 -8.56 8.89
N TRP A 501 -2.83 -7.69 8.70
CA TRP A 501 -2.29 -7.27 7.41
C TRP A 501 -1.58 -8.42 6.66
N ILE A 502 -0.87 -9.29 7.38
CA ILE A 502 -0.25 -10.50 6.82
C ILE A 502 -1.31 -11.57 6.48
N LEU A 503 -2.38 -11.66 7.28
CA LEU A 503 -3.49 -12.60 7.04
C LEU A 503 -4.37 -12.23 5.84
N GLN A 504 -4.50 -10.92 5.52
CA GLN A 504 -5.27 -10.42 4.38
C GLN A 504 -4.61 -10.64 3.01
N MET A 505 -3.33 -11.06 2.98
CA MET A 505 -2.58 -11.35 1.74
C MET A 505 -2.52 -12.84 1.38
N LEU A 506 -3.23 -13.72 2.10
CA LEU A 506 -3.34 -15.15 1.75
C LEU A 506 -4.55 -15.38 0.83
N PRO A 507 -4.42 -16.14 -0.27
CA PRO A 507 -5.56 -16.56 -1.07
C PRO A 507 -6.48 -17.48 -0.25
N PRO A 508 -7.82 -17.42 -0.43
CA PRO A 508 -8.74 -18.26 0.32
C PRO A 508 -8.60 -19.70 -0.15
N VAL A 509 -8.11 -20.58 0.73
CA VAL A 509 -8.25 -22.02 0.59
C VAL A 509 -9.34 -22.45 1.57
N ASN A 510 -10.25 -23.33 1.16
CA ASN A 510 -11.45 -23.76 1.92
C ASN A 510 -11.20 -24.15 3.40
N ALA A 511 -9.97 -24.45 3.80
CA ALA A 511 -9.57 -24.65 5.20
C ALA A 511 -9.70 -23.37 6.06
N VAL A 512 -9.57 -22.16 5.49
CA VAL A 512 -9.63 -20.88 6.24
C VAL A 512 -11.02 -20.66 6.82
N GLN A 513 -12.09 -21.05 6.14
CA GLN A 513 -13.47 -20.97 6.67
C GLN A 513 -13.68 -21.92 7.86
N GLU A 514 -13.11 -23.12 7.81
CA GLU A 514 -13.18 -24.12 8.88
C GLU A 514 -12.41 -23.68 10.13
N TYR A 515 -11.25 -23.04 9.94
CA TYR A 515 -10.47 -22.44 11.02
C TYR A 515 -11.09 -21.15 11.58
N THR A 516 -11.77 -20.35 10.76
CA THR A 516 -12.52 -19.17 11.23
C THR A 516 -13.72 -19.59 12.09
N ALA A 517 -14.35 -20.72 11.77
CA ALA A 517 -15.41 -21.31 12.59
C ALA A 517 -14.87 -21.88 13.92
N GLN A 518 -13.71 -22.53 13.91
CA GLN A 518 -13.05 -23.01 15.13
C GLN A 518 -12.53 -21.87 16.02
N ALA A 519 -12.01 -20.79 15.44
CA ALA A 519 -11.58 -19.59 16.15
C ALA A 519 -12.76 -18.85 16.79
N ARG A 520 -13.91 -18.75 16.10
CA ARG A 520 -15.15 -18.24 16.70
C ARG A 520 -15.60 -19.09 17.89
N LYS A 521 -15.54 -20.42 17.76
CA LYS A 521 -15.89 -21.37 18.83
C LYS A 521 -14.93 -21.28 20.02
N ALA A 522 -13.63 -21.09 19.78
CA ALA A 522 -12.62 -20.91 20.83
C ALA A 522 -12.78 -19.58 21.57
N VAL A 523 -13.14 -18.50 20.87
CA VAL A 523 -13.44 -17.19 21.47
C VAL A 523 -14.72 -17.26 22.30
N GLN A 524 -15.76 -17.95 21.81
CA GLN A 524 -17.01 -18.21 22.55
C GLN A 524 -16.74 -19.02 23.83
N ASN A 525 -15.95 -20.09 23.73
CA ASN A 525 -15.52 -20.88 24.88
C ASN A 525 -14.63 -20.10 25.86
N SER A 526 -13.81 -19.15 25.38
CA SER A 526 -12.97 -18.30 26.25
C SER A 526 -13.79 -17.22 26.97
N LEU A 527 -14.87 -16.73 26.33
CA LEU A 527 -15.83 -15.82 26.94
C LEU A 527 -16.66 -16.56 27.99
N GLU A 528 -17.15 -17.76 27.70
CA GLU A 528 -17.83 -18.63 28.68
C GLU A 528 -16.90 -19.00 29.84
N TYR A 529 -15.62 -19.32 29.58
CA TYR A 529 -14.64 -19.59 30.64
C TYR A 529 -14.31 -18.35 31.47
N ARG A 530 -14.29 -17.14 30.89
CA ARG A 530 -14.09 -15.88 31.65
C ARG A 530 -15.31 -15.48 32.46
N VAL A 531 -16.53 -15.78 31.97
CA VAL A 531 -17.77 -15.56 32.72
C VAL A 531 -17.88 -16.56 33.87
N ILE A 532 -17.59 -17.84 33.65
CA ILE A 532 -17.55 -18.86 34.71
C ILE A 532 -16.47 -18.54 35.75
N LYS A 533 -15.28 -18.10 35.33
CA LYS A 533 -14.19 -17.75 36.24
C LYS A 533 -14.37 -16.39 36.93
N ALA A 534 -15.27 -15.53 36.44
CA ALA A 534 -15.69 -14.33 37.15
C ALA A 534 -16.75 -14.69 38.22
N VAL A 535 -17.70 -15.56 37.89
CA VAL A 535 -18.68 -16.10 38.85
C VAL A 535 -18.01 -16.91 39.96
N GLU A 536 -17.01 -17.76 39.64
CA GLU A 536 -16.21 -18.49 40.63
C GLU A 536 -15.30 -17.58 41.46
N ARG A 537 -14.92 -16.40 40.95
CA ARG A 537 -14.09 -15.44 41.70
C ARG A 537 -14.94 -14.58 42.64
N ASP A 538 -16.17 -14.27 42.26
CA ASP A 538 -17.16 -13.62 43.12
C ASP A 538 -17.65 -14.59 44.24
N GLU A 539 -17.80 -15.90 43.96
CA GLU A 539 -18.15 -16.90 44.99
C GLU A 539 -16.98 -17.23 45.95
N VAL A 540 -15.72 -17.01 45.53
CA VAL A 540 -14.53 -17.26 46.37
C VAL A 540 -14.13 -16.04 47.19
N GLU A 541 -14.45 -14.81 46.75
CA GLU A 541 -14.30 -13.60 47.58
C GLU A 541 -15.42 -13.43 48.62
N GLU A 542 -16.55 -14.15 48.51
CA GLU A 542 -17.65 -14.11 49.50
C GLU A 542 -17.47 -15.09 50.69
N SER A 543 -16.39 -15.89 50.72
CA SER A 543 -16.18 -16.93 51.76
C SER A 543 -14.95 -16.75 52.67
N LEU A 544 -14.23 -15.62 52.57
CA LEU A 544 -13.12 -15.29 53.48
C LEU A 544 -13.29 -13.90 54.10
N GLU A 545 -13.86 -13.93 55.32
CA GLU A 545 -13.65 -13.02 56.46
C GLU A 545 -14.36 -11.66 56.48
N HIS A 546 -15.49 -11.68 57.19
CA HIS A 546 -16.04 -10.62 58.04
C HIS A 546 -15.00 -9.97 58.95
N ASP A 547 -14.99 -8.62 59.04
CA ASP A 547 -15.68 -7.96 60.16
C ASP A 547 -15.93 -6.45 59.90
N ASP A 548 -17.17 -6.07 60.23
CA ASP A 548 -17.71 -4.77 60.61
C ASP A 548 -17.87 -3.57 59.65
N THR A 549 -19.15 -3.44 59.23
CA THR A 549 -20.02 -2.24 59.24
C THR A 549 -20.20 -1.39 57.97
N GLY A 550 -21.35 -1.63 57.31
CA GLY A 550 -22.24 -0.59 56.76
C GLY A 550 -22.11 -0.30 55.26
N SER A 551 -22.66 -1.12 54.37
CA SER A 551 -24.07 -1.17 53.93
C SER A 551 -24.49 -0.11 52.89
N MET A 552 -24.95 -0.66 51.75
CA MET A 552 -25.94 -0.16 50.78
C MET A 552 -25.45 0.76 49.65
N THR A 553 -25.13 0.27 48.44
CA THR A 553 -25.93 -0.42 47.38
C THR A 553 -26.43 0.52 46.29
N ALA A 554 -26.24 0.05 45.06
CA ALA A 554 -27.20 0.07 43.94
C ALA A 554 -26.92 1.02 42.75
N ASP A 555 -26.61 0.35 41.64
CA ASP A 555 -27.26 0.47 40.33
C ASP A 555 -26.56 1.25 39.21
N VAL A 556 -25.78 0.46 38.46
CA VAL A 556 -25.72 0.48 37.00
C VAL A 556 -27.08 0.05 36.45
N GLU A 557 -27.88 0.98 35.95
CA GLU A 557 -28.82 0.77 34.84
C GLU A 557 -29.40 2.11 34.39
N ARG A 558 -29.74 2.23 33.09
CA ARG A 558 -30.34 3.38 32.37
C ARG A 558 -29.33 4.43 31.86
N LEU A 559 -29.22 4.75 30.56
CA LEU A 559 -30.13 4.63 29.43
C LEU A 559 -29.35 4.68 28.10
N ALA A 560 -29.49 3.64 27.28
CA ALA A 560 -29.70 3.85 25.86
C ALA A 560 -31.22 3.94 25.66
N SER A 561 -31.76 5.12 25.29
CA SER A 561 -32.98 5.28 24.47
C SER A 561 -33.52 6.72 24.49
N SER A 562 -34.18 7.06 23.37
CA SER A 562 -35.00 8.25 23.05
C SER A 562 -34.18 9.50 22.67
N VAL A 563 -34.14 10.00 21.42
CA VAL A 563 -35.19 10.24 20.39
C VAL A 563 -36.38 11.04 20.94
N GLY A 564 -36.55 12.26 20.45
CA GLY A 564 -37.84 12.94 20.43
C GLY A 564 -37.85 14.40 20.91
N GLU A 565 -37.68 15.30 19.94
CA GLU A 565 -38.51 16.49 19.66
C GLU A 565 -39.04 17.42 20.77
N ASP A 566 -38.78 18.71 20.50
CA ASP A 566 -39.70 19.86 20.59
C ASP A 566 -40.04 20.55 21.92
N ASN A 567 -39.56 21.80 22.01
CA ASN A 567 -40.32 23.06 21.92
C ASN A 567 -40.16 24.09 23.06
N VAL A 568 -39.80 25.32 22.62
CA VAL A 568 -40.29 26.65 23.06
C VAL A 568 -39.79 27.11 24.45
N GLN A 569 -39.15 28.28 24.66
CA GLN A 569 -39.58 29.64 24.35
C GLN A 569 -38.46 30.69 24.65
N SER A 570 -38.41 31.79 23.88
CA SER A 570 -38.04 33.20 24.20
C SER A 570 -36.88 33.49 25.19
N ASP A 571 -35.91 34.36 24.90
CA ASP A 571 -36.12 35.75 24.51
C ASP A 571 -34.89 36.40 23.84
N GLN A 572 -35.20 37.10 22.75
CA GLN A 572 -34.76 38.43 22.33
C GLN A 572 -33.42 39.01 22.86
N SER A 573 -32.48 39.23 21.92
CA SER A 573 -32.07 40.62 21.63
C SER A 573 -31.81 40.79 20.13
N VAL A 574 -32.54 41.74 19.58
CA VAL A 574 -32.53 42.24 18.21
C VAL A 574 -31.61 43.45 18.17
N GLN A 575 -30.67 43.50 17.22
CA GLN A 575 -30.39 44.66 16.36
C GLN A 575 -29.43 44.18 15.24
N THR A 576 -29.92 43.78 14.05
CA THR A 576 -30.07 44.60 12.80
C THR A 576 -28.85 45.49 12.53
N SER A 577 -28.19 45.51 11.36
CA SER A 577 -28.61 45.25 9.97
C SER A 577 -27.33 45.10 9.10
N GLN A 578 -27.22 44.09 8.24
CA GLN A 578 -27.28 44.18 6.77
C GLN A 578 -26.51 45.34 6.12
N PHE A 579 -25.61 45.05 5.17
CA PHE A 579 -25.87 45.24 3.73
C PHE A 579 -24.74 44.67 2.82
N LEU A 580 -25.19 43.91 1.81
CA LEU A 580 -24.73 43.72 0.42
C LEU A 580 -23.26 43.42 0.02
N ALA A 581 -23.16 42.33 -0.74
CA ALA A 581 -22.57 42.20 -2.08
C ALA A 581 -21.11 42.63 -2.30
N PHE A 582 -20.24 41.64 -2.53
CA PHE A 582 -19.53 41.44 -3.79
C PHE A 582 -19.10 39.97 -3.91
#